data_AF-A0A7I0J547-F1
#
_entry.id   AF-A0A7I0J547-F1
#
_cell.length_a   1.000
_cell.length_b   1.000
_cell.length_c   1.000
_cell.angle_alpha   90.00
_cell.angle_beta   90.00
_cell.angle_gamma   90.00
#
_symmetry.space_group_name_H-M   'P 1'
#
loop_
_entity.id
_entity.type
_entity.pdbx_description
1 polymer ?
#
loop_
_entity_poly.entity_id
_entity_poly.type
_entity_poly.pdbx_seq_one_letter_code
_entity_poly.pdbx_strand_id
1 'polypeptide(L)'
;LRPHAAPLKVMRIVDATRRLIRSPTVTFRASEIGEEQFGLNLPNNVLIPVLAKAVAAHPGIEWRKSMVETWRLEADRAHASLADGGEVSASLAVAADGRLSPAR
;
A
#
# COMPACT_ATOMS: atom_id res chain seq x y z
N LEU A 1 -17.56 -0.41 0.11
CA LEU A 1 -16.41 -1.00 0.85
C LEU A 1 -16.83 -1.68 2.14
N ARG A 2 -17.53 -1.00 3.07
CA ARG A 2 -17.89 -1.54 4.40
C ARG A 2 -18.43 -2.99 4.43
N PRO A 3 -19.37 -3.42 3.57
CA PRO A 3 -19.88 -4.80 3.59
C PRO A 3 -18.85 -5.88 3.24
N HIS A 4 -17.73 -5.50 2.63
CA HIS A 4 -16.65 -6.39 2.23
C HIS A 4 -15.43 -6.32 3.17
N ALA A 5 -15.53 -5.54 4.24
CA ALA A 5 -14.48 -5.39 5.23
C ALA A 5 -14.75 -6.30 6.43
N ALA A 6 -13.70 -6.94 6.95
CA ALA A 6 -13.78 -7.77 8.15
C ALA A 6 -13.13 -7.07 9.34
N PRO A 7 -13.82 -6.93 10.49
CA PRO A 7 -13.27 -6.24 11.65
C PRO A 7 -12.16 -7.07 12.31
N LEU A 8 -11.01 -6.44 12.54
CA LEU A 8 -9.90 -7.05 13.27
C LEU A 8 -10.06 -6.78 14.77
N LYS A 9 -10.84 -7.63 15.45
CA LYS A 9 -11.13 -7.46 16.89
C LYS A 9 -10.11 -8.11 17.84
N VAL A 10 -9.37 -9.10 17.34
CA VAL A 10 -8.43 -9.91 18.12
C VAL A 10 -7.14 -10.12 17.34
N MET A 11 -6.00 -9.85 17.97
CA MET A 11 -4.67 -10.13 17.44
C MET A 11 -3.99 -11.18 18.33
N ARG A 12 -3.29 -12.15 17.73
CA ARG A 12 -2.56 -13.19 18.47
C ARG A 12 -1.12 -13.28 18.01
N ILE A 13 -0.20 -13.34 18.98
CA ILE A 13 1.20 -13.67 18.74
C ILE A 13 1.38 -15.14 19.10
N VAL A 14 1.77 -15.94 18.10
CA VAL A 14 1.94 -17.39 18.22
C VAL A 14 3.38 -17.77 17.89
N ASP A 15 3.93 -18.72 18.65
CA ASP A 15 5.19 -19.36 18.29
C ASP A 15 4.93 -20.40 17.19
N ALA A 16 5.33 -20.06 15.95
CA ALA A 16 5.19 -20.90 14.78
C ALA A 16 6.41 -21.82 14.52
N THR A 17 7.35 -21.92 15.48
CA THR A 17 8.54 -22.78 15.33
C THR A 17 8.22 -24.26 15.52
N ARG A 18 9.12 -25.13 15.03
CA ARG A 18 8.98 -26.60 15.13
C ARG A 18 9.50 -27.19 16.46
N ARG A 19 9.69 -26.38 17.50
CA ARG A 19 10.21 -26.84 18.79
C ARG A 19 9.17 -27.66 19.56
N LEU A 20 9.63 -28.62 20.37
CA LEU A 20 8.77 -29.46 21.23
C LEU A 20 8.11 -28.62 22.34
N ILE A 21 8.86 -27.68 22.92
CA ILE A 21 8.35 -26.68 23.88
C ILE A 21 8.20 -25.35 23.14
N ARG A 22 7.01 -24.76 23.20
CA ARG A 22 6.65 -23.50 22.52
C ARG A 22 6.36 -22.40 23.52
N SER A 23 6.63 -21.16 23.14
CA SER A 23 6.15 -20.01 23.92
C SER A 23 4.62 -19.97 23.93
N PRO A 24 4.00 -19.53 25.05
CA PRO A 24 2.55 -19.41 25.13
C PRO A 24 2.03 -18.40 24.11
N THR A 25 0.83 -18.65 23.58
CA THR A 25 0.15 -17.69 22.70
C THR A 25 -0.32 -16.50 23.51
N VAL A 26 0.04 -15.29 23.05
CA VAL A 26 -0.46 -14.03 23.63
C VAL A 26 -1.61 -13.52 22.76
N THR A 27 -2.72 -13.13 23.40
CA THR A 27 -3.90 -12.59 22.71
C THR A 27 -4.16 -11.17 23.19
N PHE A 28 -4.37 -10.27 22.22
CA PHE A 28 -4.77 -8.88 22.46
C PHE A 28 -6.16 -8.65 21.86
N ARG A 29 -7.03 -7.97 22.61
CA ARG A 29 -8.37 -7.57 22.15
C ARG A 29 -8.45 -6.06 22.06
N ALA A 30 -9.11 -5.55 21.01
CA ALA A 30 -9.29 -4.11 20.84
C ALA A 30 -10.00 -3.46 22.05
N SER A 31 -10.89 -4.21 22.69
CA SER A 31 -11.60 -3.77 23.89
C SER A 31 -10.69 -3.47 25.08
N GLU A 32 -9.48 -4.02 25.15
CA GLU A 32 -8.50 -3.72 26.22
C GLU A 32 -8.02 -2.27 26.17
N ILE A 33 -8.10 -1.62 25.00
CA ILE A 33 -7.81 -0.20 24.81
C ILE A 33 -9.09 0.65 24.59
N GLY A 34 -10.26 0.07 24.85
CA GLY A 34 -11.55 0.77 24.69
C GLY A 34 -12.08 0.85 23.25
N GLU A 35 -11.45 0.15 22.30
CA GLU A 35 -11.84 0.18 20.88
C GLU A 35 -12.69 -1.04 20.48
N GLU A 36 -13.60 -0.86 19.51
CA GLU A 36 -14.42 -1.98 19.00
C GLU A 36 -13.60 -2.94 18.12
N GLN A 37 -12.56 -2.43 17.46
CA GLN A 37 -11.70 -3.13 16.51
C GLN A 37 -10.36 -2.38 16.34
N PHE A 38 -9.28 -3.11 16.06
CA PHE A 38 -7.99 -2.51 15.70
C PHE A 38 -7.98 -1.90 14.29
N GLY A 39 -8.86 -2.40 13.42
CA GLY A 39 -8.90 -2.00 12.02
C GLY A 39 -9.79 -2.92 11.19
N LEU A 40 -9.67 -2.79 9.87
CA LEU A 40 -10.44 -3.57 8.90
C LEU A 40 -9.49 -4.34 7.98
N ASN A 41 -9.71 -5.65 7.86
CA ASN A 41 -9.15 -6.43 6.77
C ASN A 41 -10.00 -6.20 5.52
N LEU A 42 -9.37 -5.74 4.45
CA LEU A 42 -9.98 -5.54 3.15
C LEU A 42 -9.27 -6.40 2.11
N PRO A 43 -10.00 -7.26 1.37
CA PRO A 43 -9.44 -7.95 0.22
C PRO A 43 -8.94 -6.96 -0.84
N ASN A 44 -7.73 -7.18 -1.37
CA ASN A 44 -7.14 -6.30 -2.39
C ASN A 44 -7.98 -6.22 -3.66
N ASN A 45 -8.62 -7.31 -4.06
CA ASN A 45 -9.53 -7.34 -5.21
C ASN A 45 -10.77 -6.45 -5.02
N VAL A 46 -11.12 -6.09 -3.78
CA VAL A 46 -12.19 -5.14 -3.46
C VAL A 46 -11.65 -3.72 -3.31
N LEU A 47 -10.50 -3.55 -2.62
CA LEU A 47 -9.93 -2.23 -2.35
C LEU A 47 -9.38 -1.55 -3.60
N ILE A 48 -8.60 -2.26 -4.41
CA ILE A 48 -7.88 -1.70 -5.56
C ILE A 48 -8.82 -1.05 -6.59
N PRO A 49 -9.94 -1.69 -7.02
CA PRO A 49 -10.86 -1.05 -7.97
C PRO A 49 -11.50 0.23 -7.44
N VAL A 50 -11.76 0.31 -6.13
CA VAL A 50 -12.33 1.51 -5.51
C VAL A 50 -11.33 2.65 -5.49
N LEU A 51 -10.06 2.38 -5.16
CA LEU A 51 -8.99 3.37 -5.24
C LEU A 51 -8.75 3.83 -6.68
N ALA A 52 -8.71 2.90 -7.64
CA ALA A 52 -8.57 3.21 -9.06
C ALA A 52 -9.71 4.11 -9.56
N LYS A 53 -10.96 3.85 -9.14
CA LYS A 53 -12.11 4.68 -9.46
C LYS A 53 -12.00 6.09 -8.86
N ALA A 54 -11.55 6.18 -7.60
CA ALA A 54 -11.34 7.47 -6.94
C ALA A 54 -10.27 8.31 -7.65
N VAL A 55 -9.15 7.67 -8.05
CA VAL A 55 -8.08 8.31 -8.84
C VAL A 55 -8.61 8.79 -10.19
N ALA A 56 -9.30 7.93 -10.93
CA ALA A 56 -9.83 8.29 -12.25
C ALA A 56 -10.88 9.42 -12.21
N ALA A 57 -11.57 9.60 -11.08
CA ALA A 57 -12.55 10.66 -10.89
C ALA A 57 -11.94 11.97 -10.35
N HIS A 58 -10.67 11.97 -9.94
CA HIS A 58 -10.06 13.13 -9.28
C HIS A 58 -9.46 14.08 -10.33
N PRO A 59 -9.93 15.34 -10.44
CA PRO A 59 -9.51 16.26 -11.50
C PRO A 59 -8.05 16.69 -11.40
N GLY A 60 -7.45 16.63 -10.21
CA GLY A 60 -6.04 16.92 -9.98
C GLY A 60 -5.07 15.76 -10.25
N ILE A 61 -5.55 14.61 -10.73
CA ILE A 61 -4.69 13.45 -11.00
C ILE A 61 -4.73 13.11 -12.49
N GLU A 62 -3.57 13.17 -13.13
CA GLU A 62 -3.36 12.58 -14.43
C GLU A 62 -2.75 11.18 -14.27
N TRP A 63 -3.54 10.14 -14.56
CA TRP A 63 -3.07 8.76 -14.48
C TRP A 63 -2.54 8.26 -15.83
N ARG A 64 -1.21 8.37 -16.01
CA ARG A 64 -0.52 7.77 -17.15
C ARG A 64 -0.30 6.28 -16.92
N LYS A 65 -0.86 5.44 -17.80
CA LYS A 65 -0.71 3.97 -17.74
C LYS A 65 0.49 3.49 -18.55
N SER A 66 1.62 4.17 -18.37
CA SER A 66 2.91 3.85 -18.99
C SER A 66 3.93 3.60 -17.88
N MET A 67 4.85 2.67 -18.10
CA MET A 67 5.90 2.37 -17.14
C MET A 67 7.00 3.42 -17.25
N VAL A 68 7.60 3.78 -16.12
CA VAL A 68 8.83 4.58 -16.15
C VAL A 68 9.99 3.66 -16.54
N GLU A 69 10.77 4.06 -17.55
CA GLU A 69 11.98 3.35 -17.97
C GLU A 69 13.22 3.87 -17.27
N THR A 70 13.37 5.20 -17.20
CA THR A 70 14.55 5.85 -16.62
C THR A 70 14.19 7.09 -15.82
N TRP A 71 15.06 7.42 -14.86
CA TRP A 71 14.96 8.61 -14.02
C TRP A 71 16.21 9.47 -14.15
N ARG A 72 16.02 10.79 -14.10
CA ARG A 72 17.09 11.77 -14.00
C ARG A 72 16.72 12.80 -12.94
N LEU A 73 17.51 12.88 -11.88
CA LEU A 73 17.30 13.84 -10.80
C LEU A 73 18.23 15.04 -10.99
N GLU A 74 17.65 16.23 -10.99
CA GLU A 74 18.35 17.52 -10.99
C GLU A 74 18.19 18.19 -9.62
N ALA A 75 18.78 19.37 -9.45
CA ALA A 75 18.76 20.08 -8.17
C ALA A 75 17.34 20.47 -7.69
N ASP A 76 16.43 20.75 -8.62
CA ASP A 76 15.08 21.28 -8.35
C ASP A 76 13.94 20.42 -8.91
N ARG A 77 14.25 19.44 -9.77
CA ARG A 77 13.25 18.60 -10.44
C ARG A 77 13.70 17.15 -10.63
N ALA A 78 12.73 16.24 -10.62
CA ALA A 78 12.85 14.88 -11.10
C ALA A 78 12.26 14.79 -12.51
N HIS A 79 12.96 14.10 -13.40
CA HIS A 79 12.53 13.80 -14.76
C HIS A 79 12.41 12.28 -14.94
N ALA A 80 11.36 11.85 -15.60
CA ALA A 80 11.08 10.45 -15.92
C ALA A 80 10.82 10.30 -17.41
N SER A 81 11.51 9.36 -18.05
CA SER A 81 11.18 8.89 -19.39
C SER A 81 10.31 7.64 -19.29
N LEU A 82 9.23 7.61 -20.06
CA LEU A 82 8.21 6.57 -20.03
C LEU A 82 8.38 5.61 -21.22
N ALA A 83 7.92 4.37 -21.08
CA ALA A 83 8.06 3.31 -22.09
C ALA A 83 7.30 3.56 -23.40
N ASP A 84 6.35 4.49 -23.39
CA ASP A 84 5.63 4.97 -24.58
C ASP A 84 6.35 6.15 -25.26
N GLY A 85 7.57 6.47 -24.84
CA GLY A 85 8.36 7.60 -25.34
C GLY A 85 7.96 8.96 -24.73
N GLY A 86 7.01 8.98 -23.79
CA GLY A 86 6.62 10.20 -23.09
C GLY A 86 7.65 10.65 -22.06
N GLU A 87 7.61 11.93 -21.70
CA GLU A 87 8.43 12.49 -20.62
C GLU A 87 7.57 13.21 -19.58
N VAL A 88 7.96 13.09 -18.31
CA VAL A 88 7.30 13.74 -17.18
C VAL A 88 8.35 14.40 -16.30
N SER A 89 8.10 15.63 -15.85
CA SER A 89 8.93 16.26 -14.83
C SER A 89 8.09 16.81 -13.68
N ALA A 90 8.61 16.68 -12.46
CA ALA A 90 7.95 17.13 -11.24
C ALA A 90 8.97 17.62 -10.21
N SER A 91 8.52 18.44 -9.26
CA SER A 91 9.36 18.89 -8.13
C SER A 91 9.60 17.79 -7.09
N LEU A 92 8.81 16.71 -7.11
CA LEU A 92 8.92 15.56 -6.21
C LEU A 92 8.56 14.28 -6.96
N ALA A 93 9.38 13.26 -6.81
CA ALA A 93 9.07 11.89 -7.20
C ALA A 93 8.85 11.03 -5.95
N VAL A 94 7.84 10.17 -5.98
CA VAL A 94 7.53 9.22 -4.91
C VAL A 94 7.54 7.80 -5.48
N ALA A 95 8.54 7.00 -5.10
CA ALA A 95 8.64 5.60 -5.48
C ALA A 95 7.62 4.75 -4.68
N ALA A 96 6.50 4.41 -5.32
CA ALA A 96 5.40 3.63 -4.72
C ALA A 96 5.13 2.30 -5.46
N ASP A 97 6.13 1.79 -6.16
CA ASP A 97 6.10 0.64 -7.07
C ASP A 97 6.66 -0.66 -6.45
N GLY A 98 6.85 -0.68 -5.13
CA GLY A 98 7.07 -1.90 -4.35
C GLY A 98 8.53 -2.31 -4.17
N ARG A 99 8.74 -3.60 -3.84
CA ARG A 99 10.05 -4.11 -3.38
C ARG A 99 11.17 -3.95 -4.41
N LEU A 100 10.86 -4.15 -5.69
CA LEU A 100 11.82 -4.20 -6.80
C LEU A 100 11.85 -2.89 -7.61
N SER A 101 11.51 -1.78 -6.96
CA SER A 101 11.50 -0.46 -7.59
C SER A 101 12.88 -0.08 -8.13
N PRO A 102 12.99 0.35 -9.41
CA PRO A 102 14.20 0.96 -9.95
C PRO A 102 14.43 2.41 -9.46
N ALA A 103 13.46 3.00 -8.75
CA ALA A 103 13.51 4.38 -8.27
C ALA A 103 14.03 4.53 -6.82
N ARG A 104 14.71 3.50 -6.29
CA ARG A 104 15.34 3.50 -4.97
C ARG A 104 16.67 4.24 -4.94
#